data_AF-A0A3C1FRX5-F1
#
_entry.id   AF-A0A3C1FRX5-F1
#
_cell.length_a   1.000
_cell.length_b   1.000
_cell.length_c   1.000
_cell.angle_alpha   90.00
_cell.angle_beta   90.00
_cell.angle_gamma   90.00
#
_symmetry.space_group_name_H-M   'P 1'
#
loop_
_entity.id
_entity.type
_entity.pdbx_description
1 polymer ?
#
loop_
_entity_poly.entity_id
_entity_poly.type
_entity_poly.pdbx_seq_one_letter_code
_entity_poly.pdbx_strand_id
1 'polypeptide(L)'
;RRYIAKYTINPALVHGIAEYVGSVEVGKYADLVLWKPAFFGVKPDLVLKAGTIAAAVMGDPNASIPTPQPVHYRPMFGTFGGALPASRMSFVSEAAIAAGVADRLGLSSLVLPVRDIRRISKAEMILNNATPKMEVDPETYEVRADGEVLTCEPAEELPLAQRYFLF
;
A
#
# COMPACT_ATOMS: atom_id res chain seq x y z
N ARG A 1 12.98 7.94 -1.39
CA ARG A 1 12.33 8.08 -0.05
C ARG A 1 11.05 8.92 -0.08
N ARG A 2 11.02 10.14 -0.65
CA ARG A 2 9.78 10.97 -0.73
C ARG A 2 8.59 10.24 -1.35
N TYR A 3 8.79 9.53 -2.47
CA TYR A 3 7.70 8.87 -3.22
C TYR A 3 7.14 7.61 -2.54
N ILE A 4 7.99 6.76 -1.93
CA ILE A 4 7.50 5.56 -1.24
C ILE A 4 6.58 5.92 -0.08
N ALA A 5 6.87 7.02 0.63
CA ALA A 5 6.01 7.51 1.71
C ALA A 5 4.59 7.88 1.24
N LYS A 6 4.40 8.23 -0.03
CA LYS A 6 3.09 8.65 -0.59
C LYS A 6 2.07 7.52 -0.63
N TYR A 7 2.51 6.27 -0.78
CA TYR A 7 1.62 5.10 -0.85
C TYR A 7 1.80 4.12 0.32
N THR A 8 2.74 4.37 1.23
CA THR A 8 2.94 3.54 2.43
C THR A 8 2.53 4.28 3.71
N ILE A 9 3.41 5.12 4.27
CA ILE A 9 3.24 5.65 5.63
C ILE A 9 2.24 6.81 5.69
N ASN A 10 2.21 7.69 4.68
CA ASN A 10 1.33 8.86 4.72
C ASN A 10 -0.16 8.47 4.65
N PRO A 11 -0.60 7.55 3.76
CA PRO A 11 -1.96 7.02 3.84
C PRO A 11 -2.27 6.35 5.19
N ALA A 12 -1.33 5.60 5.74
CA ALA A 12 -1.52 4.94 7.03
C ALA A 12 -1.70 5.95 8.17
N LEU A 13 -0.97 7.07 8.15
CA LEU A 13 -1.14 8.18 9.10
C LEU A 13 -2.51 8.85 8.95
N VAL A 14 -2.90 9.19 7.71
CA VAL A 14 -4.18 9.85 7.41
C VAL A 14 -5.37 9.01 7.88
N HIS A 15 -5.30 7.69 7.70
CA HIS A 15 -6.37 6.78 8.10
C HIS A 15 -6.25 6.24 9.53
N GLY A 16 -5.23 6.66 10.29
CA GLY A 16 -5.12 6.30 11.70
C GLY A 16 -4.75 4.85 11.95
N ILE A 17 -3.99 4.25 11.03
CA ILE A 17 -3.54 2.85 11.07
C ILE A 17 -2.01 2.71 11.05
N ALA A 18 -1.29 3.83 11.17
CA ALA A 18 0.17 3.87 11.12
C ALA A 18 0.86 3.10 12.26
N GLU A 19 0.18 2.86 13.40
CA GLU A 19 0.68 1.98 14.45
C GLU A 19 0.83 0.53 13.96
N TYR A 20 -0.01 0.11 13.01
CA TYR A 20 -0.10 -1.27 12.57
C TYR A 20 0.63 -1.54 11.26
N VAL A 21 0.59 -0.61 10.30
CA VAL A 21 1.06 -0.79 8.91
C VAL A 21 1.69 0.48 8.33
N GLY A 22 2.16 0.41 7.07
CA GLY A 22 2.62 1.56 6.29
C GLY A 22 4.14 1.75 6.25
N SER A 23 4.92 0.95 6.98
CA SER A 23 6.39 0.98 6.96
C SER A 23 6.97 -0.30 7.55
N VAL A 24 8.26 -0.52 7.28
CA VAL A 24 9.03 -1.63 7.87
C VAL A 24 9.68 -1.14 9.16
N GLU A 25 8.97 -1.28 10.27
CA GLU A 25 9.38 -0.85 11.61
C GLU A 25 9.03 -1.94 12.63
N VAL A 26 9.87 -2.08 13.67
CA VAL A 26 9.61 -3.04 14.75
C VAL A 26 8.30 -2.69 15.46
N GLY A 27 7.48 -3.72 15.74
CA GLY A 27 6.16 -3.56 16.37
C GLY A 27 5.00 -3.47 15.37
N LYS A 28 5.27 -3.21 14.08
CA LYS A 28 4.23 -3.24 13.03
C LYS A 28 4.02 -4.65 12.50
N TYR A 29 2.86 -4.87 11.88
CA TYR A 29 2.57 -6.14 11.24
C TYR A 29 3.44 -6.36 10.01
N ALA A 30 3.83 -7.62 9.77
CA ALA A 30 4.68 -8.04 8.67
C ALA A 30 3.92 -8.10 7.32
N ASP A 31 3.41 -6.95 6.90
CA ASP A 31 2.88 -6.71 5.56
C ASP A 31 4.01 -6.22 4.66
N LEU A 32 4.63 -7.16 3.94
CA LEU A 32 5.86 -6.93 3.20
C LEU A 32 5.69 -7.29 1.73
N VAL A 33 6.35 -6.55 0.86
CA VAL A 33 6.41 -6.85 -0.57
C VAL A 33 7.87 -6.98 -0.97
N LEU A 34 8.25 -8.15 -1.49
CA LEU A 34 9.59 -8.40 -1.98
C LEU A 34 9.64 -8.16 -3.49
N TRP A 35 10.74 -7.57 -3.93
CA TRP A 35 10.95 -7.19 -5.30
C TRP A 35 12.30 -7.70 -5.78
N LYS A 36 12.31 -8.27 -6.98
CA LYS A 36 13.54 -8.32 -7.77
C LYS A 36 13.81 -6.92 -8.31
N PRO A 37 15.05 -6.36 -8.22
CA PRO A 37 15.33 -4.98 -8.64
C PRO A 37 14.84 -4.63 -10.05
N ALA A 38 14.96 -5.57 -11.00
CA ALA A 38 14.50 -5.39 -12.37
C ALA A 38 12.97 -5.22 -12.52
N PHE A 39 12.17 -5.60 -11.53
CA PHE A 39 10.71 -5.52 -11.55
C PHE A 39 10.14 -4.58 -10.47
N PHE A 40 11.00 -3.81 -9.80
CA PHE A 40 10.61 -2.93 -8.71
C PHE A 40 9.52 -1.94 -9.16
N GLY A 41 8.39 -1.93 -8.45
CA GLY A 41 7.23 -1.08 -8.73
C GLY A 41 6.31 -1.60 -9.84
N VAL A 42 6.60 -2.76 -10.45
CA VAL A 42 5.83 -3.32 -11.57
C VAL A 42 5.21 -4.67 -11.24
N LYS A 43 6.05 -5.66 -10.96
CA LYS A 43 5.64 -7.04 -10.69
C LYS A 43 6.36 -7.56 -9.44
N PRO A 44 5.73 -7.53 -8.24
CA PRO A 44 6.35 -8.05 -7.02
C PRO A 44 6.63 -9.54 -7.11
N ASP A 45 7.65 -10.02 -6.42
CA ASP A 45 8.03 -11.44 -6.40
C ASP A 45 7.16 -12.21 -5.37
N LEU A 46 7.05 -11.64 -4.17
CA LEU A 46 6.26 -12.16 -3.06
C LEU A 46 5.50 -11.03 -2.35
N VAL A 47 4.26 -11.30 -1.96
CA VAL A 47 3.44 -10.43 -1.11
C VAL A 47 3.12 -11.19 0.17
N LEU A 48 3.60 -10.66 1.30
CA LEU A 48 3.34 -11.19 2.63
C LEU A 48 2.28 -10.34 3.33
N LYS A 49 1.42 -11.02 4.07
CA LYS A 49 0.38 -10.44 4.90
C LYS A 49 0.47 -11.04 6.30
N ALA A 50 0.72 -10.19 7.30
CA ALA A 50 0.98 -10.58 8.68
C ALA A 50 1.97 -11.77 8.80
N GLY A 51 3.03 -11.76 7.98
CA GLY A 51 4.08 -12.78 8.00
C GLY A 51 3.82 -14.02 7.13
N THR A 52 2.63 -14.18 6.53
CA THR A 52 2.31 -15.31 5.65
C THR A 52 2.27 -14.86 4.19
N ILE A 53 2.79 -15.69 3.27
CA ILE A 53 2.74 -15.37 1.84
C ILE A 53 1.28 -15.46 1.36
N ALA A 54 0.76 -14.34 0.85
CA ALA A 54 -0.60 -14.22 0.30
C ALA A 54 -0.62 -14.37 -1.22
N ALA A 55 0.42 -13.89 -1.91
CA ALA A 55 0.56 -14.04 -3.36
C ALA A 55 2.03 -14.15 -3.76
N ALA A 56 2.29 -14.91 -4.81
CA ALA A 56 3.62 -15.09 -5.38
C ALA A 56 3.54 -15.26 -6.90
N VAL A 57 4.63 -14.94 -7.58
CA VAL A 57 4.86 -15.30 -8.98
C VAL A 57 5.29 -16.77 -9.01
N MET A 58 4.44 -17.64 -9.57
CA MET A 58 4.60 -19.09 -9.46
C MET A 58 4.41 -19.78 -10.82
N GLY A 59 5.30 -20.72 -11.12
CA GLY A 59 5.31 -21.53 -12.34
C GLY A 59 4.23 -22.60 -12.40
N ASP A 60 4.47 -23.61 -13.25
CA ASP A 60 3.64 -24.81 -13.36
C ASP A 60 3.68 -25.65 -12.06
N PRO A 61 2.54 -25.85 -11.37
CA PRO A 61 2.48 -26.66 -10.16
C PRO A 61 2.78 -28.16 -10.37
N ASN A 62 2.72 -28.67 -11.60
CA ASN A 62 3.06 -30.06 -11.92
C ASN A 62 4.54 -30.25 -12.31
N ALA A 63 5.32 -29.17 -12.37
CA ALA A 63 6.73 -29.26 -12.70
C ALA A 63 7.58 -29.73 -11.49
N SER A 64 8.82 -30.13 -11.75
CA SER A 64 9.72 -30.65 -10.70
C SER A 64 10.20 -29.60 -9.69
N ILE A 65 10.13 -28.32 -10.05
CA ILE A 65 10.51 -27.14 -9.26
C ILE A 65 9.56 -25.98 -9.59
N PRO A 66 9.47 -24.89 -8.80
CA PRO A 66 8.44 -23.85 -8.97
C PRO A 66 8.69 -22.82 -10.08
N THR A 67 9.83 -22.89 -10.78
CA THR A 67 10.27 -21.92 -11.81
C THR A 67 9.86 -22.21 -13.26
N PRO A 68 9.48 -23.42 -13.69
CA PRO A 68 9.06 -23.70 -15.06
C PRO A 68 7.78 -22.97 -15.44
N GLN A 69 7.69 -22.61 -16.72
CA GLN A 69 6.58 -21.84 -17.28
C GLN A 69 5.28 -22.67 -17.34
N PRO A 70 4.09 -22.04 -17.30
CA PRO A 70 3.86 -20.60 -17.26
C PRO A 70 3.95 -20.01 -15.84
N VAL A 71 4.71 -18.92 -15.72
CA VAL A 71 4.92 -18.19 -14.49
C VAL A 71 3.96 -17.00 -14.41
N HIS A 72 3.03 -17.04 -13.46
CA HIS A 72 2.07 -15.96 -13.23
C HIS A 72 1.71 -15.83 -11.74
N TYR A 73 0.99 -14.77 -11.37
CA TYR A 73 0.53 -14.61 -10.00
C TYR A 73 -0.46 -15.71 -9.62
N ARG A 74 -0.23 -16.30 -8.44
CA ARG A 74 -1.16 -17.25 -7.84
C ARG A 74 -1.40 -16.88 -6.38
N PRO A 75 -2.64 -17.09 -5.87
CA PRO A 75 -2.91 -17.04 -4.44
C PRO A 75 -2.08 -18.11 -3.71
N MET A 76 -1.57 -17.76 -2.53
CA MET A 76 -0.72 -18.63 -1.70
C MET A 76 -1.43 -18.97 -0.39
N PHE A 77 -0.82 -19.81 0.46
CA PHE A 77 -1.47 -20.34 1.67
C PHE A 77 -2.08 -19.28 2.60
N GLY A 78 -1.53 -18.06 2.64
CA GLY A 78 -2.09 -16.95 3.42
C GLY A 78 -3.48 -16.47 2.98
N THR A 79 -3.99 -16.93 1.83
CA THR A 79 -5.34 -16.59 1.34
C THR A 79 -6.35 -17.73 1.47
N PHE A 80 -6.01 -18.82 2.15
CA PHE A 80 -6.88 -20.00 2.23
C PHE A 80 -7.23 -20.38 3.68
N GLY A 81 -8.42 -20.97 3.85
CA GLY A 81 -8.87 -21.56 5.11
C GLY A 81 -8.74 -20.62 6.31
N GLY A 82 -8.29 -21.16 7.45
CA GLY A 82 -8.04 -20.40 8.68
C GLY A 82 -6.87 -19.42 8.59
N ALA A 83 -5.97 -19.56 7.60
CA ALA A 83 -4.86 -18.63 7.41
C ALA A 83 -5.32 -17.28 6.86
N LEU A 84 -6.37 -17.26 6.03
CA LEU A 84 -6.95 -16.01 5.50
C LEU A 84 -7.35 -15.02 6.61
N PRO A 85 -8.21 -15.38 7.58
CA PRO A 85 -8.58 -14.46 8.65
C PRO A 85 -7.40 -14.13 9.58
N ALA A 86 -6.45 -15.06 9.78
CA ALA A 86 -5.26 -14.80 10.59
C ALA A 86 -4.27 -13.84 9.91
N SER A 87 -4.29 -13.73 8.58
CA SER A 87 -3.34 -12.93 7.80
C SER A 87 -3.89 -11.55 7.41
N ARG A 88 -5.11 -11.18 7.81
CA ARG A 88 -5.74 -9.91 7.44
C ARG A 88 -6.31 -9.18 8.64
N MET A 89 -6.47 -7.87 8.49
CA MET A 89 -7.12 -7.04 9.49
C MET A 89 -8.34 -6.33 8.91
N SER A 90 -9.32 -6.07 9.76
CA SER A 90 -10.44 -5.18 9.52
C SER A 90 -10.31 -3.99 10.46
N PHE A 91 -10.07 -2.80 9.88
CA PHE A 91 -9.99 -1.58 10.65
C PHE A 91 -11.39 -0.99 10.86
N VAL A 92 -11.73 -0.67 12.11
CA VAL A 92 -13.04 -0.13 12.49
C VAL A 92 -12.87 1.05 13.46
N SER A 93 -13.95 1.76 13.79
CA SER A 93 -13.90 2.83 14.79
C SER A 93 -13.70 2.27 16.21
N GLU A 94 -13.12 3.08 17.10
CA GLU A 94 -12.99 2.72 18.52
C GLU A 94 -14.34 2.42 19.18
N ALA A 95 -15.39 3.16 18.79
CA ALA A 95 -16.75 2.90 19.26
C ALA A 95 -17.26 1.50 18.85
N ALA A 96 -16.92 1.02 17.64
CA ALA A 96 -17.31 -0.31 17.19
C ALA A 96 -16.58 -1.42 17.96
N ILE A 97 -15.29 -1.24 18.25
CA ILE A 97 -14.53 -2.13 19.14
C ILE A 97 -15.18 -2.18 20.52
N ALA A 98 -15.46 -1.01 21.13
CA ALA A 98 -16.09 -0.93 22.44
C ALA A 98 -17.50 -1.55 22.48
N ALA A 99 -18.22 -1.53 21.35
CA ALA A 99 -19.52 -2.16 21.19
C ALA A 99 -19.47 -3.67 20.88
N GLY A 100 -18.29 -4.30 20.93
CA GLY A 100 -18.10 -5.73 20.71
C GLY A 100 -18.41 -6.19 19.29
N VAL A 101 -18.12 -5.35 18.27
CA VAL A 101 -18.53 -5.64 16.87
C VAL A 101 -17.98 -6.96 16.34
N ALA A 102 -16.78 -7.36 16.76
CA ALA A 102 -16.16 -8.59 16.31
C ALA A 102 -16.99 -9.81 16.72
N ASP A 103 -17.36 -9.91 17.99
CA ASP A 103 -18.16 -11.02 18.53
C ASP A 103 -19.59 -11.00 17.97
N ARG A 104 -20.21 -9.82 17.93
CA ARG A 104 -21.59 -9.65 17.44
C ARG A 104 -21.77 -10.06 15.98
N LEU A 105 -20.74 -9.86 15.16
CA LEU A 105 -20.76 -10.22 13.73
C LEU A 105 -20.05 -11.54 13.44
N GLY A 106 -19.51 -12.23 14.46
CA GLY A 106 -18.76 -13.48 14.26
C GLY A 106 -17.51 -13.30 13.40
N LEU A 107 -16.82 -12.17 13.51
CA LEU A 107 -15.62 -11.89 12.72
C LEU A 107 -14.46 -12.75 13.21
N SER A 108 -13.86 -13.52 12.30
CA SER A 108 -12.68 -14.36 12.60
C SER A 108 -11.35 -13.66 12.33
N SER A 109 -11.38 -12.53 11.62
CA SER A 109 -10.17 -11.76 11.29
C SER A 109 -9.78 -10.81 12.43
N LEU A 110 -8.53 -10.36 12.45
CA LEU A 110 -8.11 -9.34 13.42
C LEU A 110 -8.92 -8.05 13.21
N VAL A 111 -9.58 -7.55 14.25
CA VAL A 111 -10.34 -6.30 14.20
C VAL A 111 -9.60 -5.25 15.02
N LEU A 112 -9.15 -4.18 14.36
CA LEU A 112 -8.27 -3.17 14.95
C LEU A 112 -8.93 -1.77 14.90
N PRO A 113 -8.77 -0.93 15.93
CA PRO A 113 -9.30 0.42 15.92
C PRO A 113 -8.45 1.36 15.06
N VAL A 114 -9.09 2.28 14.33
CA VAL A 114 -8.44 3.48 13.79
C VAL A 114 -8.31 4.55 14.88
N ARG A 115 -7.20 5.31 14.90
CA ARG A 115 -6.90 6.33 15.92
C ARG A 115 -6.29 7.61 15.34
N ASP A 116 -6.33 8.70 16.09
CA ASP A 116 -5.61 9.97 15.82
C ASP A 116 -5.89 10.66 14.47
N ILE A 117 -6.98 10.31 13.79
CA ILE A 117 -7.37 10.85 12.47
C ILE A 117 -7.90 12.31 12.49
N ARG A 118 -8.00 12.94 13.66
CA ARG A 118 -8.56 14.29 13.82
C ARG A 118 -7.51 15.37 14.12
N ARG A 119 -6.33 14.95 14.59
CA ARG A 119 -5.24 15.86 14.95
C ARG A 119 -4.21 15.99 13.84
N ILE A 120 -4.21 15.06 12.88
CA ILE A 120 -3.27 15.06 11.77
C ILE A 120 -3.47 16.27 10.85
N SER A 121 -2.38 16.84 10.40
CA SER A 121 -2.30 17.94 9.44
C SER A 121 -1.30 17.62 8.34
N LYS A 122 -1.03 18.60 7.46
CA LYS A 122 0.01 18.48 6.44
C LYS A 122 1.41 18.35 7.05
N ALA A 123 1.64 18.92 8.24
CA ALA A 123 2.94 18.95 8.90
C ALA A 123 3.47 17.54 9.23
N GLU A 124 2.56 16.61 9.55
CA GLU A 124 2.88 15.22 9.91
C GLU A 124 3.16 14.32 8.69
N MET A 125 2.96 14.82 7.47
CA MET A 125 3.21 14.05 6.24
C MET A 125 4.71 13.82 6.04
N ILE A 126 5.16 12.58 6.28
CA ILE A 126 6.55 12.16 6.17
C ILE A 126 7.10 12.48 4.77
N LEU A 127 8.13 13.33 4.74
CA LEU A 127 8.83 13.82 3.54
C LEU A 127 7.94 14.56 2.52
N ASN A 128 6.70 14.93 2.88
CA ASN A 128 5.68 15.48 1.99
C ASN A 128 4.83 16.57 2.68
N ASN A 129 5.43 17.35 3.58
CA ASN A 129 4.76 18.32 4.44
C ASN A 129 4.80 19.78 3.95
N ALA A 130 5.24 20.03 2.71
CA ALA A 130 5.27 21.37 2.14
C ALA A 130 3.85 21.97 2.03
N THR A 131 3.74 23.26 2.38
CA THR A 131 2.51 24.08 2.31
C THR A 131 2.81 25.42 1.61
N PRO A 132 3.14 25.41 0.30
CA PRO A 132 3.38 26.64 -0.44
C PRO A 132 2.11 27.47 -0.61
N LYS A 133 2.25 28.77 -0.89
CA LYS A 133 1.13 29.60 -1.33
C LYS A 133 0.77 29.21 -2.77
N MET A 134 -0.36 28.51 -2.92
CA MET A 134 -0.86 28.09 -4.22
C MET A 134 -1.76 29.15 -4.84
N GLU A 135 -1.54 29.47 -6.11
CA GLU A 135 -2.37 30.36 -6.92
C GLU A 135 -2.72 29.66 -8.24
N VAL A 136 -3.96 29.82 -8.70
CA VAL A 136 -4.44 29.28 -9.98
C VAL A 136 -5.14 30.41 -10.72
N ASP A 137 -4.67 30.72 -11.92
CA ASP A 137 -5.30 31.72 -12.78
C ASP A 137 -6.62 31.15 -13.35
N PRO A 138 -7.77 31.83 -13.19
CA PRO A 138 -9.08 31.28 -13.58
C PRO A 138 -9.34 31.28 -15.09
N GLU A 139 -8.56 32.02 -15.88
CA GLU A 139 -8.73 32.13 -17.34
C GLU A 139 -7.78 31.20 -18.09
N THR A 140 -6.52 31.14 -17.64
CA THR A 140 -5.43 30.38 -18.30
C THR A 140 -5.14 29.03 -17.64
N TYR A 141 -5.63 28.81 -16.42
CA TYR A 141 -5.33 27.65 -15.57
C TYR A 141 -3.85 27.49 -15.20
N GLU A 142 -3.06 28.56 -15.35
CA GLU A 142 -1.67 28.57 -14.88
C GLU A 142 -1.62 28.37 -13.37
N VAL A 143 -0.81 27.42 -12.92
CA VAL A 143 -0.62 27.10 -11.50
C VAL A 143 0.70 27.69 -11.03
N ARG A 144 0.68 28.44 -9.92
CA ARG A 144 1.88 28.97 -9.25
C ARG A 144 2.01 28.46 -7.83
N ALA A 145 3.24 28.22 -7.40
CA ALA A 145 3.60 28.00 -6.00
C ALA A 145 4.65 29.03 -5.59
N ASP A 146 4.35 29.82 -4.55
CA ASP A 146 5.24 30.89 -4.06
C ASP A 146 5.68 31.87 -5.17
N GLY A 147 4.78 32.12 -6.13
CA GLY A 147 5.00 33.00 -7.29
C GLY A 147 5.62 32.33 -8.52
N GLU A 148 6.18 31.13 -8.37
CA GLU A 148 6.81 30.37 -9.46
C GLU A 148 5.79 29.54 -10.24
N VAL A 149 5.83 29.61 -11.58
CA VAL A 149 4.96 28.80 -12.45
C VAL A 149 5.36 27.33 -12.37
N LEU A 150 4.38 26.46 -12.10
CA LEU A 150 4.54 25.01 -12.11
C LEU A 150 4.08 24.45 -13.45
N THR A 151 5.02 23.99 -14.27
CA THR A 151 4.74 23.34 -15.55
C THR A 151 5.72 22.20 -15.82
N CYS A 152 5.32 21.27 -16.67
CA CYS A 152 6.19 20.23 -17.22
C CYS A 152 5.65 19.75 -18.57
N GLU A 153 6.56 19.39 -19.47
CA GLU A 153 6.19 18.77 -20.74
C GLU A 153 5.59 17.37 -20.52
N PRO A 154 4.62 16.96 -21.36
CA PRO A 154 4.10 15.60 -21.33
C PRO A 154 5.20 14.60 -21.76
N ALA A 155 5.22 13.42 -21.12
CA ALA A 155 6.15 12.36 -21.48
C ALA A 155 5.60 11.54 -22.67
N GLU A 156 6.45 11.28 -23.67
CA GLU A 156 6.10 10.45 -24.84
C GLU A 156 6.22 8.93 -24.55
N GLU A 157 7.14 8.55 -23.67
CA GLU A 157 7.35 7.17 -23.21
C GLU A 157 7.58 7.16 -21.70
N LEU A 158 7.19 6.07 -21.04
CA LEU A 158 7.40 5.88 -19.60
C LEU A 158 8.22 4.62 -19.31
N PRO A 159 9.09 4.65 -18.27
CA PRO A 159 9.65 3.42 -17.73
C PRO A 159 8.52 2.57 -17.15
N LEU A 160 8.83 1.31 -16.83
CA LEU A 160 7.89 0.41 -16.15
C LEU A 160 6.60 0.13 -16.95
N ALA A 161 6.62 0.31 -18.28
CA ALA A 161 5.48 0.13 -19.18
C ALA A 161 5.70 -1.03 -20.18
N GLN A 162 5.73 -0.75 -21.49
CA GLN A 162 5.71 -1.73 -22.60
C GLN A 162 6.70 -2.89 -22.48
N ARG A 163 7.85 -2.69 -21.83
CA ARG A 163 8.85 -3.75 -21.57
C ARG A 163 8.32 -4.91 -20.72
N TYR A 164 7.37 -4.65 -19.82
CA TYR A 164 6.99 -5.58 -18.75
C TYR A 164 5.63 -6.23 -18.94
N PHE A 165 4.76 -5.68 -19.79
CA PHE A 165 3.39 -6.11 -19.95
C PHE A 165 3.16 -6.73 -21.32
N LEU A 166 2.40 -7.82 -21.35
CA LEU A 166 2.04 -8.48 -22.60
C LEU A 166 1.00 -7.65 -23.38
N PHE A 167 0.18 -6.90 -22.65
CA PHE A 167 -0.85 -5.99 -23.13
C PHE A 167 -0.87 -4.75 -22.24
#